data_AF-A0A8C7Y0E6-F1
#
_entry.id   AF-A0A8C7Y0E6-F1
#
_cell.length_a   1.000
_cell.length_b   1.000
_cell.length_c   1.000
_cell.angle_alpha   90.00
_cell.angle_beta   90.00
_cell.angle_gamma   90.00
#
_symmetry.space_group_name_H-M   'P 1'
#
loop_
_entity.id
_entity.type
_entity.pdbx_description
1 polymer ?
#
loop_
_entity_poly.entity_id
_entity_poly.type
_entity_poly.pdbx_seq_one_letter_code
_entity_poly.pdbx_strand_id
1 'polypeptide(L)'
;MAGLVKEENEADLQAQIEEVEALSSIYGDEWCVIDEASRIFCIKISSDLEEPKLTACLQIILPSDYPSAAPPIYQINAAWLRGPERVKLANSLEDIYVEHPGESILYLWVERVREFLVEKSQCSGTGIENLPCELQRNFTLMRDLDSRTEEKKGEIDRLAEEYISNVKNLASEQRVEHLQKIQNAYSKCKEFSDDKVQLAMQTYEMVDKHIRRLDADLARFENELKEKLELTGYDSTDSRAVKKGDSRGQRDKRGSRGRGKKGSDDDSPKKKKMKISQDLSDALLPMQPSDVLDMPVDPNEPTYCLCHQVSYGEMIGCDNPDCPIEWFHFACVDLATKPKGKWFCPRCTQDRKKK
;
A
#
# COMPACT_ATOMS: atom_id res chain seq x y z
N MET A 1 23.39 -1.91 -65.26
CA MET A 1 22.83 -3.27 -65.27
C MET A 1 21.96 -3.41 -64.03
N ALA A 2 20.70 -3.77 -64.26
CA ALA A 2 19.68 -4.26 -63.33
C ALA A 2 19.72 -3.76 -61.88
N GLY A 3 18.80 -2.84 -61.56
CA GLY A 3 18.35 -2.66 -60.19
C GLY A 3 17.77 -3.97 -59.68
N LEU A 4 18.25 -4.41 -58.52
CA LEU A 4 17.62 -5.46 -57.74
C LEU A 4 16.32 -4.88 -57.20
N VAL A 5 15.26 -5.02 -57.99
CA VAL A 5 13.89 -5.03 -57.44
C VAL A 5 13.88 -6.24 -56.52
N LYS A 6 13.90 -6.02 -55.20
CA LYS A 6 13.54 -7.08 -54.26
C LYS A 6 12.16 -7.53 -54.71
N GLU A 7 12.01 -8.77 -55.17
CA GLU A 7 10.69 -9.37 -55.35
C GLU A 7 10.00 -9.26 -53.98
N GLU A 8 9.05 -8.33 -53.85
CA GLU A 8 8.10 -8.39 -52.76
C GLU A 8 7.43 -9.75 -52.89
N ASN A 9 7.60 -10.59 -51.87
CA ASN A 9 7.02 -11.91 -51.87
C ASN A 9 5.49 -11.70 -51.85
N GLU A 10 4.83 -11.98 -52.96
CA GLU A 10 3.39 -11.71 -53.16
C GLU A 10 2.54 -12.41 -52.07
N ALA A 11 3.03 -13.54 -51.56
CA ALA A 11 2.43 -14.25 -50.43
C ALA A 11 2.54 -13.46 -49.11
N ASP A 12 3.68 -12.85 -48.82
CA ASP A 12 3.88 -12.01 -47.64
C ASP A 12 3.02 -10.75 -47.72
N LEU A 13 2.96 -10.13 -48.90
CA LEU A 13 2.11 -8.95 -49.13
C LEU A 13 0.63 -9.27 -48.91
N GLN A 14 0.15 -10.41 -49.40
CA GLN A 14 -1.22 -10.85 -49.19
C GLN A 14 -1.51 -11.13 -47.70
N ALA A 15 -0.60 -11.82 -47.01
CA ALA A 15 -0.74 -12.08 -45.56
C ALA A 15 -0.79 -10.79 -44.74
N GLN A 16 0.06 -9.80 -45.08
CA GLN A 16 0.04 -8.48 -44.44
C GLN A 16 -1.30 -7.76 -44.62
N ILE A 17 -1.89 -7.81 -45.83
CA ILE A 17 -3.17 -7.16 -46.12
C ILE A 17 -4.28 -7.80 -45.30
N GLU A 18 -4.36 -9.13 -45.30
CA GLU A 18 -5.37 -9.88 -44.54
C GLU A 18 -5.26 -9.63 -43.03
N GLU A 19 -4.04 -9.62 -42.49
CA GLU A 19 -3.80 -9.35 -41.07
C GLU A 19 -4.22 -7.93 -40.67
N VAL A 20 -3.86 -6.91 -41.47
CA VAL A 20 -4.22 -5.52 -41.20
C VAL A 20 -5.72 -5.29 -41.31
N GLU A 21 -6.39 -5.90 -42.29
CA GLU A 21 -7.85 -5.83 -42.45
C GLU A 21 -8.57 -6.43 -41.25
N ALA A 22 -8.12 -7.60 -40.78
CA ALA A 22 -8.64 -8.24 -39.58
C ALA A 22 -8.47 -7.34 -38.34
N LEU A 23 -7.28 -6.78 -38.11
CA LEU A 23 -7.02 -5.91 -36.96
C LEU A 23 -7.85 -4.63 -37.00
N SER A 24 -8.01 -4.03 -38.18
CA SER A 24 -8.86 -2.86 -38.35
C SER A 24 -10.32 -3.18 -38.02
N SER A 25 -10.79 -4.40 -38.33
CA SER A 25 -12.15 -4.82 -38.00
C SER A 25 -12.34 -5.17 -36.52
N ILE A 26 -11.31 -5.71 -35.85
CA ILE A 26 -11.36 -6.09 -34.44
C ILE A 26 -11.30 -4.85 -33.54
N TYR A 27 -10.36 -3.94 -33.80
CA TYR A 27 -10.06 -2.83 -32.90
C TYR A 27 -10.70 -1.50 -33.31
N GLY A 28 -11.30 -1.42 -34.49
CA GLY A 28 -12.10 -0.27 -34.92
C GLY A 28 -11.36 1.06 -34.80
N ASP A 29 -11.84 1.92 -33.90
CA ASP A 29 -11.33 3.27 -33.67
C ASP A 29 -9.99 3.33 -32.92
N GLU A 30 -9.59 2.26 -32.22
CA GLU A 30 -8.28 2.20 -31.57
C GLU A 30 -7.14 1.91 -32.57
N TRP A 31 -7.46 1.45 -33.79
CA TRP A 31 -6.51 1.19 -34.88
C TRP A 31 -6.43 2.37 -35.87
N CYS A 32 -5.22 2.86 -36.10
CA CYS A 32 -4.92 4.00 -36.97
C CYS A 32 -3.93 3.62 -38.08
N VAL A 33 -4.27 3.93 -39.33
CA VAL A 33 -3.33 3.87 -40.46
C VAL A 33 -2.58 5.20 -40.53
N ILE A 34 -1.26 5.19 -40.33
CA ILE A 34 -0.42 6.40 -40.40
C ILE A 34 0.00 6.67 -41.85
N ASP A 35 0.58 5.66 -42.49
CA ASP A 35 1.03 5.73 -43.88
C ASP A 35 0.88 4.36 -44.54
N GLU A 36 -0.10 4.24 -45.42
CA GLU A 36 -0.40 2.99 -46.13
C GLU A 36 0.70 2.59 -47.12
N ALA A 37 1.36 3.56 -47.75
CA ALA A 37 2.42 3.33 -48.72
C ALA A 37 3.71 2.84 -48.05
N SER A 38 3.99 3.36 -46.86
CA SER A 38 5.13 2.93 -46.04
C SER A 38 4.79 1.81 -45.05
N ARG A 39 3.56 1.25 -45.10
CA ARG A 39 3.06 0.19 -44.20
C ARG A 39 3.26 0.51 -42.71
N ILE A 40 2.91 1.74 -42.32
CA ILE A 40 3.00 2.23 -40.96
C ILE A 40 1.61 2.31 -40.34
N PHE A 41 1.44 1.58 -39.25
CA PHE A 41 0.20 1.46 -38.49
C PHE A 41 0.43 1.83 -37.03
N CYS A 42 -0.62 2.20 -36.33
CA CYS A 42 -0.57 2.51 -34.91
C CYS A 42 -1.83 2.00 -34.23
N ILE A 43 -1.68 1.39 -33.07
CA ILE A 43 -2.79 0.97 -32.23
C ILE A 43 -2.62 1.55 -30.84
N LYS A 44 -3.72 2.11 -30.31
CA LYS A 44 -3.82 2.49 -28.91
C LYS A 44 -4.34 1.30 -28.11
N ILE A 45 -3.66 0.98 -27.02
CA ILE A 45 -3.98 -0.17 -26.16
C ILE A 45 -4.15 0.34 -24.74
N SER A 46 -5.25 -0.03 -24.10
CA SER A 46 -5.64 0.41 -22.76
C SER A 46 -5.78 -0.79 -21.80
N SER A 47 -5.50 -0.57 -20.51
CA SER A 47 -5.56 -1.62 -19.46
C SER A 47 -6.98 -2.07 -19.12
N ASP A 48 -7.98 -1.20 -19.34
CA ASP A 48 -9.41 -1.47 -19.15
C ASP A 48 -10.18 -0.64 -20.20
N LEU A 49 -11.33 -1.15 -20.62
CA LEU A 49 -12.24 -0.51 -21.59
C LEU A 49 -13.20 0.49 -20.90
N GLU A 50 -13.48 0.31 -19.61
CA GLU A 50 -14.42 1.18 -18.87
C GLU A 50 -13.68 2.33 -18.16
N GLU A 51 -12.49 2.08 -17.59
CA GLU A 51 -11.64 3.11 -16.96
C GLU A 51 -10.15 2.92 -17.33
N PRO A 52 -9.65 3.55 -18.40
CA PRO A 52 -8.28 3.34 -18.87
C PRO A 52 -7.25 3.99 -17.92
N LYS A 53 -6.78 3.22 -16.92
CA LYS A 53 -5.73 3.64 -15.97
C LYS A 53 -4.34 3.73 -16.63
N LEU A 54 -4.02 2.82 -17.53
CA LEU A 54 -2.77 2.81 -18.29
C LEU A 54 -3.04 2.64 -19.77
N THR A 55 -2.38 3.47 -20.58
CA THR A 55 -2.46 3.41 -22.04
C THR A 55 -1.05 3.33 -22.65
N ALA A 56 -0.90 2.57 -23.72
CA ALA A 56 0.28 2.52 -24.55
C ALA A 56 -0.11 2.63 -26.03
N CYS A 57 0.68 3.36 -26.82
CA CYS A 57 0.53 3.38 -28.28
C CYS A 57 1.64 2.52 -28.89
N LEU A 58 1.25 1.50 -29.65
CA LEU A 58 2.16 0.63 -30.38
C LEU A 58 2.12 1.05 -31.86
N GLN A 59 3.22 1.64 -32.34
CA GLN A 59 3.43 1.91 -33.75
C GLN A 59 4.16 0.71 -34.38
N ILE A 60 3.67 0.26 -35.53
CA ILE A 60 4.12 -0.93 -36.24
C ILE A 60 4.50 -0.51 -37.66
N ILE A 61 5.62 -1.03 -38.15
CA ILE A 61 6.11 -0.86 -39.52
C ILE A 61 6.35 -2.26 -40.08
N LEU A 62 5.63 -2.62 -41.15
CA LEU A 62 5.74 -3.95 -41.76
C LEU A 62 6.81 -3.93 -42.86
N PRO A 63 7.91 -4.68 -42.73
CA PRO A 63 8.88 -4.82 -43.81
C PRO A 63 8.33 -5.73 -44.91
N SER A 64 8.90 -5.66 -46.11
CA SER A 64 8.44 -6.39 -47.30
C SER A 64 8.55 -7.93 -47.20
N ASP A 65 9.32 -8.41 -46.22
CA ASP A 65 9.67 -9.81 -45.98
C ASP A 65 9.07 -10.36 -44.66
N TYR A 66 8.11 -9.64 -44.06
CA TYR A 66 7.26 -10.15 -42.98
C TYR A 66 5.99 -10.80 -43.58
N PRO A 67 5.51 -11.95 -43.09
CA PRO A 67 5.97 -12.68 -41.91
C PRO A 67 7.10 -13.70 -42.13
N SER A 68 7.51 -13.95 -43.37
CA SER A 68 8.38 -15.10 -43.70
C SER A 68 9.83 -15.03 -43.18
N ALA A 69 10.46 -13.85 -43.18
CA ALA A 69 11.91 -13.72 -42.95
C ALA A 69 12.32 -12.60 -41.98
N ALA A 70 11.43 -11.65 -41.67
CA ALA A 70 11.69 -10.57 -40.73
C ALA A 70 10.48 -10.31 -39.81
N PRO A 71 10.69 -9.94 -38.53
CA PRO A 71 9.61 -9.50 -37.66
C PRO A 71 9.14 -8.08 -38.03
N PRO A 72 7.93 -7.67 -37.62
CA PRO A 72 7.51 -6.29 -37.70
C PRO A 72 8.45 -5.38 -36.90
N ILE A 73 8.66 -4.15 -37.36
CA ILE A 73 9.43 -3.17 -36.59
C ILE A 73 8.44 -2.38 -35.74
N TYR A 74 8.71 -2.26 -34.43
CA TYR A 74 7.82 -1.56 -33.52
C TYR A 74 8.45 -0.39 -32.79
N GLN A 75 7.60 0.56 -32.39
CA GLN A 75 7.89 1.60 -31.42
C GLN A 75 6.74 1.70 -30.42
N ILE A 76 7.04 1.50 -29.14
CA ILE A 76 6.04 1.68 -28.06
C ILE A 76 6.22 3.05 -27.43
N ASN A 77 5.17 3.86 -27.48
CA ASN A 77 5.09 5.14 -26.80
C ASN A 77 4.18 5.03 -25.57
N ALA A 78 4.79 5.09 -24.40
CA ALA A 78 4.12 5.10 -23.11
C ALA A 78 5.01 5.84 -22.10
N ALA A 79 4.53 6.95 -21.52
CA ALA A 79 5.33 7.82 -20.66
C ALA A 79 5.87 7.12 -19.39
N TRP A 80 5.15 6.11 -18.93
CA TRP A 80 5.43 5.29 -17.76
C TRP A 80 6.37 4.11 -18.04
N LEU A 81 6.49 3.67 -19.30
CA LEU A 81 7.28 2.49 -19.66
C LEU A 81 8.78 2.82 -19.74
N ARG A 82 9.51 2.59 -18.64
CA ARG A 82 10.95 2.92 -18.54
C ARG A 82 11.80 1.78 -18.00
N GLY A 83 13.08 1.79 -18.37
CA GLY A 83 14.10 0.90 -17.80
C GLY A 83 13.75 -0.59 -17.89
N PRO A 84 13.75 -1.34 -16.77
CA PRO A 84 13.54 -2.80 -16.77
C PRO A 84 12.20 -3.25 -17.36
N GLU A 85 11.14 -2.45 -17.20
CA GLU A 85 9.79 -2.81 -17.66
C GLU A 85 9.70 -2.80 -19.18
N ARG A 86 10.36 -1.81 -19.81
CA ARG A 86 10.49 -1.73 -21.26
C ARG A 86 11.23 -2.95 -21.82
N VAL A 87 12.31 -3.37 -21.15
CA VAL A 87 13.08 -4.55 -21.55
C VAL A 87 12.25 -5.82 -21.39
N LYS A 88 11.49 -5.97 -20.29
CA LYS A 88 10.60 -7.13 -20.08
C LYS A 88 9.56 -7.24 -21.20
N LEU A 89 8.87 -6.14 -21.52
CA LEU A 89 7.88 -6.12 -22.59
C LEU A 89 8.51 -6.39 -23.96
N ALA A 90 9.65 -5.75 -24.26
CA ALA A 90 10.38 -5.95 -25.52
C ALA A 90 10.80 -7.42 -25.72
N ASN A 91 11.35 -8.05 -24.67
CA ASN A 91 11.73 -9.46 -24.73
C ASN A 91 10.52 -10.34 -24.99
N SER A 92 9.38 -10.09 -24.34
CA SER A 92 8.17 -10.89 -24.59
C SER A 92 7.60 -10.73 -25.99
N LEU A 93 7.76 -9.59 -26.65
CA LEU A 93 7.37 -9.43 -28.06
C LEU A 93 8.32 -10.18 -29.00
N GLU A 94 9.61 -10.19 -28.68
CA GLU A 94 10.61 -10.97 -29.42
C GLU A 94 10.37 -12.48 -29.27
N ASP A 95 10.07 -12.93 -28.05
CA ASP A 95 9.75 -14.34 -27.75
C ASP A 95 8.57 -14.83 -28.62
N ILE A 96 7.51 -14.01 -28.77
CA ILE A 96 6.36 -14.34 -29.63
C ILE A 96 6.79 -14.55 -31.09
N TYR A 97 7.69 -13.72 -31.61
CA TYR A 97 8.18 -13.90 -32.98
C TYR A 97 8.98 -15.20 -33.13
N VAL A 98 9.84 -15.51 -32.16
CA VAL A 98 10.66 -16.73 -32.18
C VAL A 98 9.80 -17.99 -32.07
N GLU A 99 8.70 -17.93 -31.32
CA GLU A 99 7.76 -19.05 -31.16
C GLU A 99 6.88 -19.28 -32.40
N HIS A 100 6.65 -18.24 -33.21
CA HIS A 100 5.72 -18.25 -34.36
C HIS A 100 6.40 -17.84 -35.70
N PRO A 101 7.43 -18.55 -36.17
CA PRO A 101 8.15 -18.19 -37.39
C PRO A 101 7.29 -18.36 -38.65
N GLY A 102 7.18 -17.32 -39.46
CA GLY A 102 6.40 -17.35 -40.70
C GLY A 102 4.89 -17.14 -40.52
N GLU A 103 4.44 -16.85 -39.30
CA GLU A 103 3.04 -16.57 -38.98
C GLU A 103 2.79 -15.06 -38.77
N SER A 104 1.53 -14.66 -38.93
CA SER A 104 1.04 -13.32 -38.60
C SER A 104 0.87 -13.15 -37.09
N ILE A 105 1.67 -12.28 -36.47
CA ILE A 105 1.80 -12.15 -34.99
C ILE A 105 1.27 -10.83 -34.42
N LEU A 106 0.75 -9.91 -35.22
CA LEU A 106 0.37 -8.58 -34.75
C LEU A 106 -0.76 -8.64 -33.71
N TYR A 107 -1.73 -9.53 -33.88
CA TYR A 107 -2.77 -9.75 -32.87
C TYR A 107 -2.16 -10.23 -31.54
N LEU A 108 -1.22 -11.19 -31.60
CA LEU A 108 -0.52 -11.70 -30.42
C LEU A 108 0.28 -10.59 -29.72
N TRP A 109 0.93 -9.72 -30.49
CA TRP A 109 1.62 -8.55 -29.94
C TRP A 109 0.66 -7.58 -29.23
N VAL A 110 -0.49 -7.28 -29.84
CA VAL A 110 -1.50 -6.40 -29.23
C VAL A 110 -2.01 -6.99 -27.92
N GLU A 111 -2.39 -8.26 -27.91
CA GLU A 111 -2.90 -8.92 -26.72
C GLU A 111 -1.81 -9.10 -25.65
N ARG A 112 -0.57 -9.39 -26.04
CA ARG A 112 0.55 -9.46 -25.09
C ARG A 112 0.83 -8.10 -24.43
N VAL A 113 0.75 -7.01 -25.19
CA VAL A 113 0.85 -5.65 -24.64
C VAL A 113 -0.33 -5.39 -23.71
N ARG A 114 -1.56 -5.74 -24.09
CA ARG A 114 -2.77 -5.61 -23.24
C ARG A 114 -2.62 -6.36 -21.93
N GLU A 115 -2.23 -7.63 -21.98
CA GLU A 115 -1.92 -8.44 -20.79
C GLU A 115 -0.85 -7.79 -19.93
N PHE A 116 0.21 -7.25 -20.54
CA PHE A 116 1.23 -6.52 -19.80
C PHE A 116 0.67 -5.26 -19.14
N LEU A 117 -0.25 -4.53 -19.78
CA LEU A 117 -0.94 -3.38 -19.18
C LEU A 117 -1.84 -3.79 -18.03
N VAL A 118 -2.48 -4.95 -18.10
CA VAL A 118 -3.36 -5.51 -17.07
C VAL A 118 -2.54 -6.07 -15.89
N GLU A 119 -1.46 -6.81 -16.15
CA GLU A 119 -0.46 -7.18 -15.14
C GLU A 119 0.09 -5.93 -14.47
N LYS A 120 0.37 -4.89 -15.26
CA LYS A 120 0.83 -3.61 -14.74
C LYS A 120 -0.27 -2.89 -14.00
N SER A 121 -1.53 -2.86 -14.38
CA SER A 121 -2.56 -2.22 -13.56
C SER A 121 -2.68 -2.91 -12.19
N GLN A 122 -2.51 -4.24 -12.16
CA GLN A 122 -2.48 -5.03 -10.92
C GLN A 122 -1.18 -4.84 -10.09
N CYS A 123 -0.01 -4.66 -10.72
CA CYS A 123 1.28 -4.48 -10.02
C CYS A 123 1.73 -3.01 -9.85
N SER A 124 1.21 -2.08 -10.64
CA SER A 124 1.41 -0.63 -10.53
C SER A 124 0.58 -0.03 -9.40
N GLY A 125 -0.19 -0.87 -8.70
CA GLY A 125 -0.55 -0.72 -7.30
C GLY A 125 0.68 -0.68 -6.39
N THR A 126 1.49 0.36 -6.54
CA THR A 126 2.12 1.03 -5.39
C THR A 126 1.07 1.80 -4.58
N GLY A 127 -0.17 1.86 -5.07
CA GLY A 127 -1.38 2.25 -4.34
C GLY A 127 -1.93 1.13 -3.45
N ILE A 128 -2.92 1.50 -2.64
CA ILE A 128 -3.53 0.70 -1.56
C ILE A 128 -4.16 -0.63 -2.01
N GLU A 129 -4.27 -0.90 -3.31
CA GLU A 129 -4.99 -2.03 -3.87
C GLU A 129 -4.34 -3.40 -3.54
N ASN A 130 -3.02 -3.45 -3.30
CA ASN A 130 -2.32 -4.68 -2.88
C ASN A 130 -2.34 -4.91 -1.36
N LEU A 131 -2.69 -3.88 -0.58
CA LEU A 131 -2.69 -3.94 0.89
C LEU A 131 -3.70 -4.98 1.43
N PRO A 132 -4.93 -5.12 0.91
CA PRO A 132 -5.87 -6.15 1.38
C PRO A 132 -5.34 -7.58 1.22
N CYS A 133 -4.75 -7.91 0.07
CA CYS A 133 -4.19 -9.24 -0.18
C CYS A 133 -2.98 -9.54 0.72
N GLU A 134 -2.11 -8.56 0.92
CA GLU A 134 -0.93 -8.70 1.79
C GLU A 134 -1.32 -8.81 3.26
N LEU A 135 -2.30 -8.01 3.72
CA LEU A 135 -2.90 -8.13 5.04
C LEU A 135 -3.57 -9.48 5.26
N GLN A 136 -4.37 -9.96 4.30
CA GLN A 136 -5.03 -11.26 4.40
C GLN A 136 -4.02 -12.39 4.56
N ARG A 137 -2.91 -12.34 3.81
CA ARG A 137 -1.81 -13.29 3.93
C ARG A 137 -1.14 -13.21 5.31
N ASN A 138 -0.80 -12.01 5.78
CA ASN A 138 -0.14 -11.82 7.08
C ASN A 138 -1.04 -12.26 8.24
N PHE A 139 -2.34 -11.95 8.22
CA PHE A 139 -3.28 -12.40 9.24
C PHE A 139 -3.49 -13.92 9.23
N THR A 140 -3.41 -14.55 8.06
CA THR A 140 -3.46 -16.01 7.97
C THR A 140 -2.22 -16.63 8.62
N LEU A 141 -1.03 -16.12 8.28
CA LEU A 141 0.21 -16.59 8.90
C LEU A 141 0.25 -16.31 10.41
N MET A 142 -0.28 -15.18 10.87
CA MET A 142 -0.39 -14.85 12.29
C MET A 142 -1.33 -15.83 13.02
N ARG A 143 -2.47 -16.19 12.42
CA ARG A 143 -3.38 -17.23 12.96
C ARG A 143 -2.70 -18.60 13.02
N ASP A 144 -1.88 -18.94 12.04
CA ASP A 144 -1.12 -20.19 12.03
C ASP A 144 -0.05 -20.21 13.14
N LEU A 145 0.67 -19.10 13.35
CA LEU A 145 1.64 -18.95 14.44
C LEU A 145 0.96 -18.99 15.82
N ASP A 146 -0.24 -18.40 15.93
CA ASP A 146 -1.07 -18.46 17.15
C ASP A 146 -1.48 -19.88 17.47
N SER A 147 -1.98 -20.62 16.48
CA SER A 147 -2.36 -22.02 16.65
C SER A 147 -1.18 -22.88 17.08
N ARG A 148 0.00 -22.70 16.48
CA ARG A 148 1.22 -23.44 16.83
C ARG A 148 1.74 -23.08 18.22
N THR A 149 1.63 -21.81 18.61
CA THR A 149 1.99 -21.35 19.95
C THR A 149 1.08 -21.99 20.98
N GLU A 150 -0.23 -22.01 20.74
CA GLU A 150 -1.21 -22.59 21.66
C GLU A 150 -1.08 -24.12 21.76
N GLU A 151 -0.79 -24.81 20.65
CA GLU A 151 -0.47 -26.24 20.65
C GLU A 151 0.76 -26.53 21.53
N LYS A 152 1.83 -25.74 21.40
CA LYS A 152 3.04 -25.91 22.22
C LYS A 152 2.79 -25.60 23.69
N LYS A 153 1.96 -24.60 24.02
CA LYS A 153 1.54 -24.35 25.41
C LYS A 153 0.79 -25.55 25.99
N GLY A 154 -0.18 -26.10 25.25
CA GLY A 154 -0.89 -27.30 25.70
C GLY A 154 0.03 -28.52 25.86
N GLU A 155 1.04 -28.68 25.00
CA GLU A 155 2.06 -29.71 25.16
C GLU A 155 2.90 -29.49 26.43
N ILE A 156 3.30 -28.24 26.72
CA ILE A 156 4.03 -27.87 27.94
C ILE A 156 3.20 -28.18 29.18
N ASP A 157 1.92 -27.79 29.20
CA ASP A 157 1.02 -28.03 30.32
C ASP A 157 0.86 -29.54 30.57
N ARG A 158 0.64 -30.33 29.52
CA ARG A 158 0.56 -31.79 29.62
C ARG A 158 1.85 -32.41 30.17
N LEU A 159 3.01 -32.00 29.65
CA LEU A 159 4.32 -32.50 30.12
C LEU A 159 4.59 -32.09 31.57
N ALA A 160 4.17 -30.88 31.96
CA ALA A 160 4.31 -30.37 33.32
C ALA A 160 3.41 -31.15 34.30
N GLU A 161 2.14 -31.37 33.96
CA GLU A 161 1.21 -32.19 34.76
C GLU A 161 1.70 -33.63 34.92
N GLU A 162 2.18 -34.24 33.83
CA GLU A 162 2.77 -35.59 33.84
C GLU A 162 4.00 -35.66 34.74
N TYR A 163 4.88 -34.66 34.67
CA TYR A 163 6.06 -34.58 35.51
C TYR A 163 5.68 -34.42 36.99
N ILE A 164 4.81 -33.47 37.32
CA ILE A 164 4.37 -33.19 38.70
C ILE A 164 3.72 -34.43 39.33
N SER A 165 2.91 -35.16 38.56
CA SER A 165 2.22 -36.36 39.02
C SER A 165 3.18 -37.53 39.31
N ASN A 166 4.23 -37.67 38.50
CA ASN A 166 5.14 -38.82 38.55
C ASN A 166 6.48 -38.56 39.25
N VAL A 167 6.80 -37.30 39.58
CA VAL A 167 8.14 -36.87 40.06
C VAL A 167 8.71 -37.68 41.23
N LYS A 168 7.84 -38.15 42.14
CA LYS A 168 8.23 -38.94 43.32
C LYS A 168 8.69 -40.36 42.99
N ASN A 169 8.25 -40.88 41.84
CA ASN A 169 8.50 -42.24 41.40
C ASN A 169 9.58 -42.33 40.30
N LEU A 170 10.10 -41.18 39.84
CA LEU A 170 11.08 -41.11 38.76
C LEU A 170 12.53 -41.13 39.28
N ALA A 171 13.40 -41.83 38.57
CA ALA A 171 14.84 -41.80 38.81
C ALA A 171 15.45 -40.42 38.44
N SER A 172 16.63 -40.09 38.99
CA SER A 172 17.23 -38.77 38.78
C SER A 172 17.47 -38.45 37.30
N GLU A 173 17.92 -39.42 36.51
CA GLU A 173 18.15 -39.27 35.06
C GLU A 173 16.83 -39.00 34.31
N GLN A 174 15.77 -39.74 34.64
CA GLN A 174 14.45 -39.57 34.04
C GLN A 174 13.85 -38.18 34.35
N ARG A 175 14.09 -37.65 35.57
CA ARG A 175 13.65 -36.30 35.93
C ARG A 175 14.33 -35.24 35.07
N VAL A 176 15.64 -35.38 34.83
CA VAL A 176 16.39 -34.48 33.94
C VAL A 176 15.86 -34.56 32.52
N GLU A 177 15.60 -35.78 32.01
CA GLU A 177 15.05 -35.97 30.67
C GLU A 177 13.67 -35.32 30.49
N HIS A 178 12.76 -35.47 31.46
CA HIS A 178 11.45 -34.81 31.42
C HIS A 178 11.56 -33.28 31.44
N LEU A 179 12.41 -32.72 32.31
CA LEU A 179 12.65 -31.28 32.36
C LEU A 179 13.23 -30.76 31.05
N GLN A 180 14.13 -31.52 30.41
CA GLN A 180 14.67 -31.17 29.10
C GLN A 180 13.59 -31.16 28.01
N LYS A 181 12.63 -32.09 28.04
CA LYS A 181 11.48 -32.10 27.10
C LYS A 181 10.62 -30.86 27.27
N ILE A 182 10.30 -30.49 28.52
CA ILE A 182 9.54 -29.26 28.84
C ILE A 182 10.31 -28.03 28.36
N GLN A 183 11.61 -27.96 28.64
CA GLN A 183 12.45 -26.83 28.22
C GLN A 183 12.51 -26.69 26.69
N ASN A 184 12.66 -27.79 25.96
CA ASN A 184 12.68 -27.77 24.49
C ASN A 184 11.32 -27.31 23.92
N ALA A 185 10.21 -27.79 24.48
CA ALA A 185 8.87 -27.36 24.09
C ALA A 185 8.67 -25.86 24.38
N TYR A 186 9.13 -25.37 25.53
CA TYR A 186 9.11 -23.95 25.89
C TYR A 186 9.95 -23.08 24.94
N SER A 187 11.17 -23.50 24.61
CA SER A 187 12.01 -22.81 23.62
C SER A 187 11.30 -22.70 22.27
N LYS A 188 10.66 -23.77 21.80
CA LYS A 188 9.92 -23.75 20.54
C LYS A 188 8.67 -22.87 20.60
N CYS A 189 7.93 -22.91 21.71
CA CYS A 189 6.79 -22.03 21.95
C CYS A 189 7.20 -20.55 21.91
N LYS A 190 8.35 -20.22 22.51
CA LYS A 190 8.91 -18.88 22.51
C LYS A 190 9.27 -18.44 21.09
N GLU A 191 9.95 -19.28 20.31
CA GLU A 191 10.28 -18.98 18.91
C GLU A 191 9.03 -18.61 18.09
N PHE A 192 7.96 -19.42 18.17
CA PHE A 192 6.71 -19.09 17.47
C PHE A 192 6.06 -17.79 17.96
N SER A 193 6.18 -17.50 19.25
CA SER A 193 5.68 -16.25 19.84
C SER A 193 6.48 -15.04 19.36
N ASP A 194 7.80 -15.15 19.29
CA ASP A 194 8.69 -14.10 18.80
C ASP A 194 8.44 -13.83 17.30
N ASP A 195 8.31 -14.88 16.48
CA ASP A 195 7.95 -14.78 15.05
C ASP A 195 6.59 -14.10 14.85
N LYS A 196 5.60 -14.41 15.70
CA LYS A 196 4.28 -13.76 15.68
C LYS A 196 4.39 -12.26 15.93
N VAL A 197 5.16 -11.86 16.95
CA VAL A 197 5.37 -10.45 17.28
C VAL A 197 6.05 -9.72 16.13
N GLN A 198 7.09 -10.32 15.54
CA GLN A 198 7.77 -9.72 14.38
C GLN A 198 6.83 -9.54 13.18
N LEU A 199 6.01 -10.55 12.88
CA LEU A 199 5.02 -10.46 11.81
C LEU A 199 3.98 -9.35 12.08
N ALA A 200 3.53 -9.22 13.33
CA ALA A 200 2.59 -8.16 13.71
C ALA A 200 3.22 -6.76 13.55
N MET A 201 4.47 -6.58 13.98
CA MET A 201 5.21 -5.33 13.78
C MET A 201 5.37 -4.99 12.30
N GLN A 202 5.79 -5.95 11.48
CA GLN A 202 5.94 -5.75 10.03
C GLN A 202 4.60 -5.39 9.37
N THR A 203 3.51 -6.04 9.80
CA THR A 203 2.17 -5.76 9.28
C THR A 203 1.71 -4.35 9.66
N TYR A 204 2.00 -3.91 10.88
CA TYR A 204 1.70 -2.56 11.34
C TYR A 204 2.50 -1.50 10.55
N GLU A 205 3.81 -1.67 10.42
CA GLU A 205 4.68 -0.75 9.67
C GLU A 205 4.27 -0.63 8.20
N MET A 206 3.83 -1.74 7.60
CA MET A 206 3.28 -1.76 6.24
C MET A 206 2.04 -0.87 6.15
N VAL A 207 1.08 -1.04 7.06
CA VAL A 207 -0.15 -0.22 7.09
C VAL A 207 0.16 1.26 7.33
N ASP A 208 1.00 1.57 8.32
CA ASP A 208 1.42 2.94 8.65
C ASP A 208 2.08 3.65 7.45
N LYS A 209 2.89 2.92 6.68
CA LYS A 209 3.47 3.45 5.44
C LYS A 209 2.40 3.80 4.40
N HIS A 210 1.33 3.03 4.30
CA HIS A 210 0.20 3.35 3.42
C HIS A 210 -0.61 4.54 3.93
N ILE A 211 -0.84 4.65 5.24
CA ILE A 211 -1.50 5.80 5.86
C ILE A 211 -0.73 7.09 5.54
N ARG A 212 0.57 7.13 5.82
CA ARG A 212 1.40 8.33 5.54
C ARG A 212 1.44 8.71 4.07
N ARG A 213 1.36 7.73 3.15
CA ARG A 213 1.27 8.01 1.72
C ARG A 213 -0.07 8.66 1.38
N LEU A 214 -1.18 8.10 1.87
CA LEU A 214 -2.50 8.70 1.69
C LEU A 214 -2.57 10.11 2.25
N ASP A 215 -2.06 10.35 3.45
CA ASP A 215 -2.04 11.68 4.07
C ASP A 215 -1.26 12.69 3.22
N ALA A 216 -0.12 12.26 2.65
CA ALA A 216 0.68 13.09 1.76
C ALA A 216 -0.04 13.39 0.43
N ASP A 217 -0.77 12.42 -0.12
CA ASP A 217 -1.54 12.58 -1.35
C ASP A 217 -2.76 13.50 -1.10
N LEU A 218 -3.47 13.32 0.02
CA LEU A 218 -4.55 14.21 0.46
C LEU A 218 -4.06 15.65 0.60
N ALA A 219 -2.93 15.87 1.28
CA ALA A 219 -2.37 17.21 1.43
C ALA A 219 -1.96 17.85 0.09
N ARG A 220 -1.51 17.05 -0.89
CA ARG A 220 -1.24 17.54 -2.26
C ARG A 220 -2.53 17.94 -2.96
N PHE A 221 -3.57 17.10 -2.91
CA PHE A 221 -4.86 17.41 -3.51
C PHE A 221 -5.52 18.65 -2.90
N GLU A 222 -5.45 18.81 -1.58
CA GLU A 222 -5.94 20.00 -0.89
C GLU A 222 -5.23 21.27 -1.37
N ASN A 223 -3.91 21.22 -1.54
CA ASN A 223 -3.11 22.34 -2.06
C ASN A 223 -3.45 22.66 -3.53
N GLU A 224 -3.61 21.65 -4.38
CA GLU A 224 -4.01 21.85 -5.79
C GLU A 224 -5.42 22.45 -5.91
N LEU A 225 -6.36 22.03 -5.04
CA LEU A 225 -7.69 22.62 -4.98
C LEU A 225 -7.62 24.09 -4.56
N LYS A 226 -6.81 24.40 -3.55
CA LYS A 226 -6.61 25.77 -3.07
C LYS A 226 -6.00 26.66 -4.13
N GLU A 227 -5.00 26.19 -4.85
CA GLU A 227 -4.37 26.92 -5.96
C GLU A 227 -5.36 27.19 -7.10
N LYS A 228 -6.17 26.19 -7.49
CA LYS A 228 -7.24 26.38 -8.50
C LYS A 228 -8.30 27.38 -8.04
N LEU A 229 -8.63 27.40 -6.75
CA LEU A 229 -9.59 28.35 -6.18
C LEU A 229 -9.01 29.78 -6.16
N GLU A 230 -7.72 29.94 -5.86
CA GLU A 230 -7.04 31.24 -5.89
C GLU A 230 -6.88 31.77 -7.33
N LEU A 231 -6.69 30.90 -8.32
CA LEU A 231 -6.61 31.27 -9.74
C LEU A 231 -7.96 31.68 -10.36
N THR A 232 -9.08 31.15 -9.85
CA THR A 232 -10.44 31.48 -10.32
C THR A 232 -11.05 32.69 -9.62
N GLY A 233 -10.42 33.18 -8.54
CA GLY A 233 -10.88 34.32 -7.74
C GLY A 233 -10.44 35.71 -8.23
N TYR A 234 -9.77 35.83 -9.37
CA TYR A 234 -9.28 37.11 -9.91
C TYR A 234 -10.06 37.56 -11.16
N ASP A 235 -11.37 37.78 -11.03
CA ASP A 235 -12.12 38.71 -11.89
C ASP A 235 -13.33 39.30 -11.14
N SER A 236 -13.12 40.44 -10.48
CA SER A 236 -14.14 41.47 -10.28
C SER A 236 -13.51 42.76 -9.78
N THR A 237 -13.45 43.74 -10.67
CA THR A 237 -12.93 45.09 -10.42
C THR A 237 -13.89 45.97 -9.61
N ASP A 238 -13.31 46.63 -8.60
CA ASP A 238 -13.55 48.00 -8.10
C ASP A 238 -14.95 48.47 -7.65
N SER A 239 -15.10 48.77 -6.34
CA SER A 239 -15.50 50.10 -5.80
C SER A 239 -16.13 50.06 -4.40
N ARG A 240 -15.43 50.60 -3.38
CA ARG A 240 -15.88 51.69 -2.46
C ARG A 240 -15.29 51.62 -1.04
N ALA A 241 -14.60 52.72 -0.71
CA ALA A 241 -14.13 53.09 0.61
C ALA A 241 -15.27 53.40 1.60
N VAL A 242 -15.11 52.99 2.87
CA VAL A 242 -15.62 53.71 4.05
C VAL A 242 -14.60 53.60 5.20
N LYS A 243 -14.19 54.77 5.73
CA LYS A 243 -13.28 54.96 6.88
C LYS A 243 -14.04 54.96 8.22
N LYS A 244 -13.44 54.42 9.30
CA LYS A 244 -13.26 55.03 10.66
C LYS A 244 -12.62 54.01 11.63
N GLY A 245 -11.40 54.26 12.14
CA GLY A 245 -11.10 54.63 13.55
C GLY A 245 -10.74 53.38 14.39
N ASP A 246 -9.77 53.26 15.29
CA ASP A 246 -8.93 54.17 16.06
C ASP A 246 -7.72 53.36 16.65
N SER A 247 -6.52 53.96 16.61
CA SER A 247 -5.33 53.93 17.49
C SER A 247 -4.71 52.70 18.20
N ARG A 248 -3.34 52.78 18.22
CA ARG A 248 -2.30 52.36 19.23
C ARG A 248 -1.73 50.93 19.15
N GLY A 249 -0.42 50.68 19.06
CA GLY A 249 0.76 51.56 19.01
C GLY A 249 2.10 50.78 18.99
N GLN A 250 3.17 51.51 18.59
CA GLN A 250 4.64 51.35 18.82
C GLN A 250 5.36 50.05 18.39
N ARG A 251 6.26 50.11 17.39
CA ARG A 251 7.71 50.52 17.42
C ARG A 251 8.56 49.59 18.30
N ASP A 252 9.78 49.17 17.99
CA ASP A 252 10.77 49.32 16.90
C ASP A 252 11.94 48.42 17.37
N LYS A 253 12.66 47.74 16.48
CA LYS A 253 14.11 47.96 16.30
C LYS A 253 14.77 46.99 15.31
N ARG A 254 15.47 47.64 14.39
CA ARG A 254 16.34 47.16 13.32
C ARG A 254 17.70 46.66 13.83
N GLY A 255 18.36 45.90 12.94
CA GLY A 255 19.79 46.02 12.62
C GLY A 255 20.60 44.78 13.01
N SER A 256 21.58 44.30 12.25
CA SER A 256 22.22 44.83 11.06
C SER A 256 23.02 43.72 10.35
N ARG A 257 23.26 43.99 9.07
CA ARG A 257 24.03 43.29 8.02
C ARG A 257 25.49 42.93 8.37
N GLY A 258 26.02 41.93 7.66
CA GLY A 258 27.39 41.94 7.14
C GLY A 258 27.99 40.54 6.89
N ARG A 259 28.05 40.05 5.63
CA ARG A 259 29.27 40.03 4.77
C ARG A 259 30.25 38.95 5.24
N GLY A 260 30.31 37.73 4.71
CA GLY A 260 30.50 37.30 3.31
C GLY A 260 31.93 36.77 3.15
N LYS A 261 32.13 35.56 2.57
CA LYS A 261 33.23 35.14 1.64
C LYS A 261 33.46 33.60 1.61
N LYS A 262 32.93 32.99 0.53
CA LYS A 262 33.56 32.14 -0.51
C LYS A 262 34.54 30.99 -0.17
N GLY A 263 34.20 29.81 -0.72
CA GLY A 263 35.09 28.73 -1.20
C GLY A 263 35.17 27.52 -0.26
N SER A 264 35.32 26.27 -0.68
CA SER A 264 35.34 25.56 -1.97
C SER A 264 35.23 24.06 -1.63
N ASP A 265 34.69 23.28 -2.55
CA ASP A 265 35.08 21.90 -2.91
C ASP A 265 35.22 20.77 -1.86
N ASP A 266 34.41 19.75 -2.10
CA ASP A 266 34.82 18.36 -2.40
C ASP A 266 34.89 17.26 -1.31
N ASP A 267 34.30 16.14 -1.74
CA ASP A 267 34.47 14.72 -1.41
C ASP A 267 34.20 14.11 -0.01
N SER A 268 33.03 13.46 0.08
CA SER A 268 32.75 12.02 0.30
C SER A 268 33.58 11.16 1.33
N PRO A 269 33.22 9.88 1.61
CA PRO A 269 32.81 9.47 2.94
C PRO A 269 33.75 8.43 3.58
N LYS A 270 33.81 8.34 4.92
CA LYS A 270 34.51 7.23 5.61
C LYS A 270 33.63 6.49 6.60
N LYS A 271 33.38 5.22 6.23
CA LYS A 271 32.84 4.13 7.03
C LYS A 271 33.75 3.83 8.23
N LYS A 272 33.16 3.50 9.39
CA LYS A 272 33.76 2.58 10.36
C LYS A 272 32.76 1.48 10.72
N LYS A 273 33.25 0.25 10.62
CA LYS A 273 32.62 -1.03 10.94
C LYS A 273 33.06 -1.50 12.33
N MET A 274 32.30 -2.49 12.83
CA MET A 274 32.60 -3.56 13.82
C MET A 274 31.93 -3.35 15.20
N LYS A 275 30.92 -4.20 15.55
CA LYS A 275 30.99 -5.57 16.16
C LYS A 275 31.56 -5.50 17.58
N ILE A 276 31.07 -6.15 18.64
CA ILE A 276 30.20 -7.33 18.85
C ILE A 276 29.69 -7.28 20.32
N SER A 277 28.52 -7.89 20.54
CA SER A 277 27.97 -8.53 21.76
C SER A 277 28.66 -8.38 23.13
N GLN A 278 27.90 -8.02 24.17
CA GLN A 278 27.59 -8.92 25.31
C GLN A 278 26.69 -8.26 26.37
N ASP A 279 25.74 -9.08 26.82
CA ASP A 279 25.12 -9.15 28.14
C ASP A 279 23.96 -8.23 28.52
N LEU A 280 22.80 -8.89 28.61
CA LEU A 280 21.63 -8.52 29.37
C LEU A 280 21.92 -8.65 30.87
N SER A 281 21.85 -7.54 31.59
CA SER A 281 21.09 -7.51 32.83
C SER A 281 20.85 -6.05 33.21
N ASP A 282 19.65 -5.80 33.73
CA ASP A 282 19.26 -4.59 34.46
C ASP A 282 18.62 -3.44 33.65
N ALA A 283 17.34 -3.61 33.29
CA ALA A 283 16.35 -2.52 33.22
C ALA A 283 14.89 -3.05 33.17
N LEU A 284 14.45 -3.81 34.18
CA LEU A 284 13.01 -3.92 34.46
C LEU A 284 12.59 -2.68 35.26
N LEU A 285 12.35 -1.58 34.55
CA LEU A 285 11.63 -0.44 35.11
C LEU A 285 10.12 -0.60 34.84
N PRO A 286 9.24 -0.18 35.76
CA PRO A 286 7.79 -0.22 35.54
C PRO A 286 7.47 0.75 34.40
N MET A 287 6.97 0.21 33.28
CA MET A 287 6.56 1.02 32.14
C MET A 287 5.45 1.97 32.61
N GLN A 288 5.70 3.28 32.52
CA GLN A 288 4.66 4.27 32.76
C GLN A 288 3.69 4.28 31.58
N PRO A 289 2.39 4.59 31.80
CA PRO A 289 1.35 4.51 30.77
C PRO A 289 1.48 5.53 29.62
N SER A 290 2.50 6.38 29.63
CA SER A 290 2.63 7.56 28.78
C SER A 290 3.38 7.32 27.47
N ASP A 291 3.99 6.16 27.25
CA ASP A 291 4.78 5.89 26.03
C ASP A 291 3.99 5.14 24.92
N VAL A 292 2.67 4.99 25.08
CA VAL A 292 1.77 4.30 24.12
C VAL A 292 0.75 5.26 23.46
N LEU A 293 0.85 6.57 23.68
CA LEU A 293 -0.13 7.52 23.14
C LEU A 293 0.54 8.66 22.38
N ASP A 294 0.89 8.41 21.11
CA ASP A 294 0.81 9.43 20.07
C ASP A 294 0.51 8.78 18.71
N MET A 295 -0.57 8.00 18.69
CA MET A 295 -1.25 7.64 17.44
C MET A 295 -2.43 8.60 17.33
N PRO A 296 -2.54 9.42 16.27
CA PRO A 296 -3.65 10.35 16.11
C PRO A 296 -4.97 9.57 16.11
N VAL A 297 -5.89 9.97 16.97
CA VAL A 297 -7.24 9.39 17.05
C VAL A 297 -7.89 9.53 15.67
N ASP A 298 -8.30 8.41 15.08
CA ASP A 298 -8.95 8.35 13.77
C ASP A 298 -10.22 9.24 13.79
N PRO A 299 -10.30 10.28 12.94
CA PRO A 299 -11.46 11.17 12.87
C PRO A 299 -12.79 10.48 12.55
N ASN A 300 -12.76 9.23 12.08
CA ASN A 300 -13.94 8.47 11.70
C ASN A 300 -14.41 7.48 12.78
N GLU A 301 -13.77 7.45 13.96
CA GLU A 301 -14.23 6.62 15.09
C GLU A 301 -15.35 7.33 15.87
N PRO A 302 -16.54 6.72 16.01
CA PRO A 302 -17.65 7.32 16.75
C PRO A 302 -17.27 7.56 18.22
N THR A 303 -17.52 8.78 18.70
CA THR A 303 -17.23 9.15 20.09
C THR A 303 -18.40 8.79 21.01
N TYR A 304 -18.07 8.27 22.18
CA TYR A 304 -19.01 7.81 23.19
C TYR A 304 -18.80 8.53 24.52
N CYS A 305 -19.69 8.26 25.48
CA CYS A 305 -19.63 8.78 26.84
C CYS A 305 -19.72 10.32 26.93
N LEU A 306 -19.69 10.85 28.15
CA LEU A 306 -19.66 12.29 28.43
C LEU A 306 -18.30 12.92 28.11
N CYS A 307 -17.26 12.11 27.95
CA CYS A 307 -15.91 12.56 27.60
C CYS A 307 -15.71 12.75 26.09
N HIS A 308 -16.67 12.34 25.25
CA HIS A 308 -16.56 12.41 23.79
C HIS A 308 -15.27 11.77 23.27
N GLN A 309 -14.89 10.64 23.86
CA GLN A 309 -13.74 9.85 23.45
C GLN A 309 -14.21 8.54 22.83
N VAL A 310 -13.30 7.88 22.12
CA VAL A 310 -13.51 6.56 21.53
C VAL A 310 -13.83 5.50 22.59
N SER A 311 -14.24 4.31 22.16
CA SER A 311 -14.45 3.21 23.11
C SER A 311 -13.12 2.74 23.71
N TYR A 312 -12.98 2.74 25.04
CA TYR A 312 -11.80 2.23 25.71
C TYR A 312 -12.15 1.62 27.07
N GLY A 313 -11.45 0.56 27.47
CA GLY A 313 -11.70 -0.13 28.75
C GLY A 313 -13.12 -0.71 28.87
N GLU A 314 -13.64 -0.82 30.10
CA GLU A 314 -15.00 -1.32 30.35
C GLU A 314 -16.06 -0.24 30.11
N MET A 315 -17.12 -0.60 29.39
CA MET A 315 -18.22 0.32 29.04
C MET A 315 -19.59 -0.24 29.45
N ILE A 316 -20.51 0.64 29.79
CA ILE A 316 -21.89 0.33 30.16
C ILE A 316 -22.88 1.05 29.24
N GLY A 317 -23.90 0.32 28.80
CA GLY A 317 -25.02 0.86 28.04
C GLY A 317 -26.11 1.43 28.94
N CYS A 318 -26.69 2.57 28.58
CA CYS A 318 -27.84 3.15 29.23
C CYS A 318 -29.11 2.41 28.80
N ASP A 319 -29.90 1.87 29.74
CA ASP A 319 -31.16 1.16 29.45
C ASP A 319 -32.32 2.08 29.02
N ASN A 320 -32.07 3.37 28.79
CA ASN A 320 -33.07 4.28 28.23
C ASN A 320 -32.98 4.24 26.69
N PRO A 321 -34.00 3.76 25.96
CA PRO A 321 -33.97 3.67 24.50
C PRO A 321 -33.88 5.04 23.80
N ASP A 322 -34.25 6.13 24.49
CA ASP A 322 -34.15 7.49 23.98
C ASP A 322 -32.84 8.20 24.41
N CYS A 323 -31.81 7.46 24.83
CA CYS A 323 -30.55 8.06 25.26
C CYS A 323 -29.67 8.44 24.05
N PRO A 324 -29.25 9.71 23.89
CA PRO A 324 -28.50 10.13 22.70
C PRO A 324 -27.03 9.66 22.66
N ILE A 325 -26.47 9.19 23.79
CA ILE A 325 -25.06 8.78 23.89
C ILE A 325 -24.93 7.26 23.98
N GLU A 326 -25.96 6.58 24.53
CA GLU A 326 -26.09 5.13 24.71
C GLU A 326 -25.01 4.43 25.54
N TRP A 327 -23.71 4.73 25.37
CA TRP A 327 -22.58 4.02 25.96
C TRP A 327 -21.66 4.94 26.76
N PHE A 328 -21.19 4.47 27.92
CA PHE A 328 -20.39 5.24 28.87
C PHE A 328 -19.23 4.40 29.44
N HIS A 329 -18.04 4.98 29.58
CA HIS A 329 -16.91 4.30 30.23
C HIS A 329 -17.10 4.21 31.74
N PHE A 330 -16.74 3.07 32.33
CA PHE A 330 -16.85 2.82 33.76
C PHE A 330 -16.20 3.92 34.60
N ALA A 331 -14.97 4.31 34.24
CA ALA A 331 -14.23 5.38 34.92
C ALA A 331 -14.89 6.77 34.79
N CYS A 332 -15.66 7.03 33.73
CA CYS A 332 -16.33 8.31 33.53
C CYS A 332 -17.68 8.42 34.25
N VAL A 333 -18.24 7.29 34.71
CA VAL A 333 -19.49 7.23 35.47
C VAL A 333 -19.32 6.58 36.85
N ASP A 334 -18.07 6.56 37.35
CA ASP A 334 -17.67 6.06 38.67
C ASP A 334 -18.12 4.61 38.97
N LEU A 335 -18.11 3.75 37.96
CA LEU A 335 -18.34 2.32 38.11
C LEU A 335 -17.01 1.58 38.19
N ALA A 336 -16.84 0.75 39.21
CA ALA A 336 -15.69 -0.16 39.32
C ALA A 336 -16.03 -1.60 38.91
N THR A 337 -17.32 -1.96 38.87
CA THR A 337 -17.80 -3.29 38.45
C THR A 337 -19.17 -3.16 37.80
N LYS A 338 -19.52 -4.14 36.96
CA LYS A 338 -20.83 -4.20 36.30
C LYS A 338 -21.97 -4.18 37.33
N PRO A 339 -22.86 -3.18 37.33
CA PRO A 339 -24.00 -3.13 38.23
C PRO A 339 -24.99 -4.25 37.91
N LYS A 340 -25.68 -4.76 38.94
CA LYS A 340 -26.72 -5.78 38.78
C LYS A 340 -28.06 -5.11 38.48
N GLY A 341 -28.62 -5.39 37.30
CA GLY A 341 -29.92 -4.86 36.87
C GLY A 341 -29.81 -3.70 35.87
N LYS A 342 -30.91 -2.96 35.69
CA LYS A 342 -30.97 -1.85 34.73
C LYS A 342 -30.16 -0.65 35.22
N TRP A 343 -29.32 -0.09 34.35
CA TRP A 343 -28.50 1.07 34.63
C TRP A 343 -28.85 2.24 33.71
N PHE A 344 -28.87 3.44 34.27
CA PHE A 344 -29.21 4.66 33.54
C PHE A 344 -28.12 5.70 33.74
N CYS A 345 -27.75 6.41 32.68
CA CYS A 345 -26.73 7.45 32.76
C CYS A 345 -27.16 8.64 33.63
N PRO A 346 -26.23 9.50 34.09
CA PRO A 346 -26.55 10.64 34.95
C PRO A 346 -27.61 11.59 34.37
N ARG A 347 -27.64 11.77 33.03
CA ARG A 347 -28.64 12.58 32.34
C ARG A 347 -30.04 11.93 32.38
N CYS A 348 -30.14 10.67 31.96
CA CYS A 348 -31.42 9.93 31.97
C CYS A 348 -31.97 9.71 33.39
N THR A 349 -31.09 9.61 34.39
CA THR A 349 -31.50 9.52 35.80
C THR A 349 -32.09 10.83 36.31
N GLN A 350 -31.59 11.99 35.87
CA GLN A 350 -32.13 13.31 36.24
C GLN A 350 -33.46 13.61 35.55
N ASP A 351 -33.59 13.26 34.26
CA ASP A 351 -34.83 13.48 33.50
C ASP A 351 -36.00 12.65 34.03
N ARG A 352 -35.72 11.42 34.51
CA ARG A 352 -36.72 10.58 35.18
C ARG A 352 -37.12 11.06 36.58
N LYS A 353 -36.35 11.94 37.21
CA LYS A 353 -36.69 12.54 38.52
C LYS A 353 -37.48 13.85 38.39
N LYS A 354 -37.53 14.44 37.19
CA LYS A 354 -38.27 15.67 36.88
C LYS A 354 -39.67 15.40 36.27
N LYS A 355 -39.94 14.15 35.89
CA LYS A 355 -41.28 13.61 35.61
C LYS A 355 -41.80 12.93 36.87
#